data_AF-A8HTI1-F1
#
_entry.id   AF-A8HTI1-F1
#
_cell.length_a   1.000
_cell.length_b   1.000
_cell.length_c   1.000
_cell.angle_alpha   90.00
_cell.angle_beta   90.00
_cell.angle_gamma   90.00
#
_symmetry.space_group_name_H-M   'P 1'
#
loop_
_entity.id
_entity.type
_entity.pdbx_description
1 polymer ?
#
loop_
_entity_poly.entity_id
_entity_poly.type
_entity_poly.pdbx_seq_one_letter_code
_entity_poly.pdbx_strand_id
1 'polypeptide(L)'
;MSRFCIQATWDDVPHLTQQQKDELWAAIPAHMRDARTKGIPVLGSGRVFPIAEELILCDAMPIPKHWARINGLDFGWDHPFGAVSIAWDRDADVIYVVNTYRAREESSVIHAAAIRPWGKKIPCAWPHDGFQHDKGSGQQLAEQYRDHGLEMLDEHATHEQGGNGVEAGIMEMLERMQTGRLKVFRHLEDWMSEFRLYHRKDGKIVKERDDLMSATRYAIMMKRFASPEPTGPIDRHRAVRDRPRGSAWTA
;
A
#
# COMPACT_ATOMS: atom_id res chain seq x y z
N MET A 1 -28.05 14.10 2.20
CA MET A 1 -28.50 14.27 0.79
C MET A 1 -27.56 13.49 -0.10
N SER A 2 -28.07 12.46 -0.81
CA SER A 2 -27.29 11.77 -1.84
C SER A 2 -27.11 12.70 -3.04
N ARG A 3 -25.86 12.97 -3.45
CA ARG A 3 -25.55 13.68 -4.70
C ARG A 3 -25.24 12.64 -5.76
N PHE A 4 -25.91 12.71 -6.90
CA PHE A 4 -25.66 11.89 -8.07
C PHE A 4 -24.76 12.66 -9.05
N CYS A 5 -23.69 12.03 -9.53
CA CYS A 5 -22.71 12.62 -10.45
C CYS A 5 -22.50 11.68 -11.63
N ILE A 6 -22.59 12.21 -12.86
CA ILE A 6 -22.23 11.50 -14.09
C ILE A 6 -20.94 12.11 -14.62
N GLN A 7 -19.95 11.26 -14.88
CA GLN A 7 -18.70 11.64 -15.51
C GLN A 7 -18.84 11.49 -17.03
N ALA A 8 -18.43 12.52 -17.77
CA ALA A 8 -18.45 12.55 -19.23
C ALA A 8 -17.03 12.71 -19.80
N THR A 9 -16.78 12.09 -20.94
CA THR A 9 -15.50 12.00 -21.63
C THR A 9 -15.63 12.53 -23.06
N TRP A 10 -14.53 12.59 -23.80
CA TRP A 10 -14.56 12.93 -25.24
C TRP A 10 -15.31 11.90 -26.10
N ASP A 11 -15.49 10.68 -25.60
CA ASP A 11 -16.23 9.64 -26.31
C ASP A 11 -17.74 9.83 -26.19
N ASP A 12 -18.19 10.64 -25.23
CA ASP A 12 -19.59 11.02 -25.05
C ASP A 12 -19.98 12.25 -25.92
N VAL A 13 -19.06 12.75 -26.75
CA VAL A 13 -19.20 13.98 -27.53
C VAL A 13 -19.22 13.68 -29.04
N PRO A 14 -20.39 13.39 -29.64
CA PRO A 14 -20.48 12.88 -31.02
C PRO A 14 -20.10 13.90 -32.10
N HIS A 15 -19.91 15.18 -31.74
CA HIS A 15 -19.48 16.23 -32.67
C HIS A 15 -17.96 16.42 -32.74
N LEU A 16 -17.17 15.74 -31.89
CA LEU A 16 -15.71 15.73 -32.02
C LEU A 16 -15.30 14.65 -33.02
N THR A 17 -14.75 15.06 -34.16
CA THR A 17 -14.14 14.13 -35.11
C THR A 17 -12.80 13.59 -34.58
N GLN A 18 -12.34 12.45 -35.09
CA GLN A 18 -11.05 11.87 -34.66
C GLN A 18 -9.89 12.83 -34.94
N GLN A 19 -9.90 13.52 -36.08
CA GLN A 19 -8.89 14.52 -36.41
C GLN A 19 -8.84 15.65 -35.37
N GLN A 20 -10.00 16.15 -34.94
CA GLN A 20 -10.08 17.18 -33.90
C GLN A 20 -9.63 16.65 -32.53
N LYS A 21 -9.92 15.38 -32.20
CA LYS A 21 -9.40 14.73 -30.99
C LYS A 21 -7.86 14.72 -31.01
N ASP A 22 -7.25 14.34 -32.12
CA ASP A 22 -5.79 14.25 -32.24
C ASP A 22 -5.11 15.63 -32.17
N GLU A 23 -5.69 16.64 -32.82
CA GLU A 23 -5.22 18.04 -32.75
C GLU A 23 -5.31 18.60 -31.32
N LEU A 24 -6.44 18.39 -30.64
CA LEU A 24 -6.62 18.78 -29.25
C LEU A 24 -5.66 18.02 -28.33
N TRP A 25 -5.45 16.72 -28.55
CA TRP A 25 -4.53 15.91 -27.76
C TRP A 25 -3.08 16.41 -27.84
N ALA A 26 -2.64 16.82 -29.04
CA ALA A 26 -1.33 17.41 -29.25
C ALA A 26 -1.18 18.76 -28.53
N ALA A 27 -2.24 19.57 -28.49
CA ALA A 27 -2.24 20.88 -27.83
C ALA A 27 -2.35 20.80 -26.30
N ILE A 28 -2.92 19.72 -25.73
CA ILE A 28 -3.12 19.58 -24.29
C ILE A 28 -1.82 19.09 -23.61
N PRO A 29 -1.30 19.83 -22.60
CA PRO A 29 -0.16 19.39 -21.80
C PRO A 29 -0.41 18.02 -21.16
N ALA A 30 0.60 17.15 -21.13
CA ALA A 30 0.45 15.76 -20.69
C ALA A 30 -0.28 15.60 -19.34
N HIS A 31 0.04 16.46 -18.36
CA HIS A 31 -0.57 16.43 -17.02
C HIS A 31 -2.08 16.81 -16.99
N MET A 32 -2.59 17.47 -18.04
CA MET A 32 -3.99 17.90 -18.18
C MET A 32 -4.81 16.95 -19.05
N ARG A 33 -4.18 15.98 -19.74
CA ARG A 33 -4.85 15.12 -20.72
C ARG A 33 -5.97 14.30 -20.08
N ASP A 34 -5.69 13.63 -18.97
CA ASP A 34 -6.69 12.80 -18.27
C ASP A 34 -7.93 13.60 -17.88
N ALA A 35 -7.75 14.83 -17.39
CA ALA A 35 -8.88 15.65 -17.00
C ALA A 35 -9.66 16.22 -18.17
N ARG A 36 -8.95 16.64 -19.21
CA ARG A 36 -9.56 17.24 -20.41
C ARG A 36 -10.26 16.20 -21.28
N THR A 37 -9.79 14.94 -21.27
CA THR A 37 -10.28 13.87 -22.15
C THR A 37 -11.23 12.89 -21.45
N LYS A 38 -10.95 12.55 -20.19
CA LYS A 38 -11.72 11.54 -19.43
C LYS A 38 -12.59 12.16 -18.35
N GLY A 39 -12.59 13.49 -18.19
CA GLY A 39 -13.35 14.16 -17.14
C GLY A 39 -12.86 13.86 -15.72
N ILE A 40 -11.63 13.36 -15.58
CA ILE A 40 -11.00 13.11 -14.28
C ILE A 40 -10.71 14.47 -13.63
N PRO A 41 -11.33 14.84 -12.49
CA PRO A 41 -11.16 16.17 -11.94
C PRO A 41 -9.69 16.57 -11.76
N VAL A 42 -9.26 17.69 -12.35
CA VAL A 42 -8.01 18.34 -11.91
C VAL A 42 -8.31 18.99 -10.58
N LEU A 43 -8.08 18.27 -9.49
CA LEU A 43 -8.06 18.87 -8.17
C LEU A 43 -6.90 19.86 -8.16
N GLY A 44 -7.25 21.15 -8.14
CA GLY A 44 -6.29 22.27 -8.10
C GLY A 44 -5.42 22.13 -6.86
N SER A 45 -4.19 21.64 -7.10
CA SER A 45 -3.02 21.51 -6.18
C SER A 45 -2.06 20.38 -6.57
N GLY A 46 -2.25 19.71 -7.70
CA GLY A 46 -1.31 18.71 -8.21
C GLY A 46 -1.47 17.35 -7.55
N ARG A 47 -1.49 16.30 -8.37
CA ARG A 47 -1.38 14.91 -7.91
C ARG A 47 -0.11 14.77 -7.06
N VAL A 48 -0.18 14.01 -5.97
CA VAL A 48 1.03 13.68 -5.20
C VAL A 48 2.00 12.90 -6.10
N PHE A 49 1.47 11.99 -6.91
CA PHE A 49 2.21 11.24 -7.92
C PHE A 49 1.77 11.66 -9.33
N PRO A 50 2.47 12.62 -9.97
CA PRO A 50 2.17 13.03 -11.34
C PRO A 50 2.74 12.05 -12.38
N ILE A 51 2.41 10.76 -12.26
CA ILE A 51 2.90 9.68 -13.12
C ILE A 51 1.74 9.09 -13.91
N ALA A 52 1.98 8.80 -15.20
CA ALA A 52 1.01 8.12 -16.05
C ALA A 52 0.86 6.65 -15.59
N GLU A 53 -0.38 6.16 -15.52
CA GLU A 53 -0.67 4.82 -14.98
C GLU A 53 0.06 3.72 -15.74
N GLU A 54 0.18 3.86 -17.06
CA GLU A 54 0.82 2.89 -17.94
C GLU A 54 2.31 2.68 -17.62
N LEU A 55 2.96 3.65 -16.96
CA LEU A 55 4.36 3.54 -16.56
C LEU A 55 4.58 2.68 -15.31
N ILE A 56 3.54 2.54 -14.48
CA ILE A 56 3.61 1.77 -13.23
C ILE A 56 2.81 0.47 -13.31
N LEU A 57 1.82 0.38 -14.19
CA LEU A 57 1.02 -0.83 -14.37
C LEU A 57 1.83 -1.94 -15.06
N CYS A 58 1.65 -3.16 -14.58
CA CYS A 58 2.14 -4.38 -15.21
C CYS A 58 1.15 -5.53 -15.04
N ASP A 59 1.24 -6.53 -15.90
CA ASP A 59 0.39 -7.71 -15.78
C ASP A 59 0.85 -8.58 -14.60
N ALA A 60 -0.12 -9.25 -13.96
CA ALA A 60 0.18 -10.10 -12.82
C ALA A 60 1.05 -11.29 -13.26
N MET A 61 2.06 -11.61 -12.44
CA MET A 61 2.96 -12.72 -12.68
C MET A 61 3.21 -13.53 -11.40
N PRO A 62 3.58 -14.81 -11.50
CA PRO A 62 4.03 -15.58 -10.35
C PRO A 62 5.25 -14.92 -9.69
N ILE A 63 5.24 -14.77 -8.37
CA ILE A 63 6.34 -14.15 -7.64
C ILE A 63 7.47 -15.18 -7.44
N PRO A 64 8.69 -14.93 -7.95
CA PRO A 64 9.82 -15.80 -7.69
C PRO A 64 10.11 -15.95 -6.19
N LYS A 65 10.37 -17.20 -5.75
CA LYS A 65 10.55 -17.51 -4.31
C LYS A 65 11.73 -16.79 -3.65
N HIS A 66 12.73 -16.37 -4.45
CA HIS A 66 13.91 -15.68 -3.95
C HIS A 66 13.68 -14.17 -3.78
N TRP A 67 12.59 -13.61 -4.33
CA TRP A 67 12.26 -12.20 -4.13
C TRP A 67 11.81 -11.97 -2.70
N ALA A 68 12.28 -10.87 -2.13
CA ALA A 68 11.94 -10.51 -0.76
C ALA A 68 10.50 -9.98 -0.71
N ARG A 69 9.74 -10.37 0.32
CA ARG A 69 8.36 -9.92 0.52
C ARG A 69 8.22 -9.19 1.83
N ILE A 70 7.35 -8.19 1.85
CA ILE A 70 6.91 -7.47 3.05
C ILE A 70 5.50 -6.93 2.81
N ASN A 71 4.70 -6.91 3.86
CA ASN A 71 3.40 -6.25 3.87
C ASN A 71 3.53 -4.89 4.56
N GLY A 72 2.80 -3.89 4.10
CA GLY A 72 2.55 -2.66 4.85
C GLY A 72 1.08 -2.61 5.25
N LEU A 73 0.82 -2.19 6.48
CA LEU A 73 -0.51 -2.05 7.05
C LEU A 73 -0.74 -0.59 7.43
N ASP A 74 -1.97 -0.10 7.26
CA ASP A 74 -2.46 1.16 7.78
C ASP A 74 -3.71 0.89 8.62
N PHE A 75 -3.63 1.18 9.92
CA PHE A 75 -4.72 0.88 10.84
C PHE A 75 -5.81 1.94 10.72
N GLY A 76 -7.06 1.51 10.57
CA GLY A 76 -8.19 2.41 10.45
C GLY A 76 -9.48 1.80 10.98
N TRP A 77 -10.25 2.60 11.72
CA TRP A 77 -11.64 2.31 12.07
C TRP A 77 -12.59 3.34 11.45
N ASP A 78 -12.36 4.63 11.75
CA ASP A 78 -13.14 5.74 11.19
C ASP A 78 -12.86 5.92 9.68
N HIS A 79 -11.59 5.76 9.30
CA HIS A 79 -11.16 5.51 7.93
C HIS A 79 -10.89 4.00 7.73
N PRO A 80 -10.89 3.49 6.50
CA PRO A 80 -10.66 2.07 6.25
C PRO A 80 -9.26 1.61 6.68
N PHE A 81 -9.18 0.35 7.09
CA PHE A 81 -7.92 -0.37 7.15
C PHE A 81 -7.39 -0.61 5.73
N GLY A 82 -6.09 -0.43 5.54
CA GLY A 82 -5.38 -0.72 4.29
C GLY A 82 -4.25 -1.72 4.51
N ALA A 83 -4.12 -2.70 3.63
CA ALA A 83 -2.96 -3.59 3.58
C ALA A 83 -2.46 -3.73 2.15
N VAL A 84 -1.13 -3.73 2.00
CA VAL A 84 -0.45 -3.91 0.72
C VAL A 84 0.67 -4.92 0.89
N SER A 85 0.72 -5.94 0.02
CA SER A 85 1.88 -6.82 -0.10
C SER A 85 2.76 -6.35 -1.24
N ILE A 86 4.07 -6.23 -0.98
CA ILE A 86 5.07 -5.99 -2.01
C ILE A 86 6.01 -7.17 -2.17
N ALA A 87 6.47 -7.40 -3.40
CA ALA A 87 7.58 -8.26 -3.73
C ALA A 87 8.72 -7.40 -4.29
N TRP A 88 9.94 -7.61 -3.79
CA TRP A 88 11.11 -6.83 -4.15
C TRP A 88 12.15 -7.75 -4.81
N ASP A 89 12.33 -7.53 -6.10
CA ASP A 89 13.49 -8.02 -6.85
C ASP A 89 14.70 -7.17 -6.45
N ARG A 90 15.60 -7.76 -5.65
CA ARG A 90 16.81 -7.08 -5.18
C ARG A 90 17.89 -6.97 -6.25
N ASP A 91 17.87 -7.85 -7.25
CA ASP A 91 18.87 -7.86 -8.32
C ASP A 91 18.62 -6.69 -9.29
N ALA A 92 17.35 -6.42 -9.60
CA ALA A 92 16.95 -5.29 -10.44
C ALA A 92 16.54 -4.03 -9.66
N ASP A 93 16.46 -4.10 -8.33
CA ASP A 93 15.85 -3.10 -7.43
C ASP A 93 14.44 -2.66 -7.88
N VAL A 94 13.59 -3.62 -8.26
CA VAL A 94 12.19 -3.36 -8.65
C VAL A 94 11.24 -3.89 -7.59
N ILE A 95 10.33 -3.02 -7.15
CA ILE A 95 9.25 -3.34 -6.23
C ILE A 95 7.96 -3.53 -7.03
N TYR A 96 7.26 -4.62 -6.74
CA TYR A 96 5.95 -4.94 -7.29
C TYR A 96 4.93 -4.91 -6.17
N VAL A 97 3.86 -4.14 -6.35
CA VAL A 97 2.65 -4.23 -5.52
C VAL A 97 1.81 -5.39 -6.07
N VAL A 98 1.65 -6.45 -5.25
CA VAL A 98 1.15 -7.75 -5.72
C VAL A 98 -0.21 -8.14 -5.14
N ASN A 99 -0.54 -7.60 -3.96
CA ASN A 99 -1.84 -7.80 -3.31
C ASN A 99 -2.23 -6.54 -2.55
N THR A 100 -3.52 -6.26 -2.52
CA THR A 100 -4.14 -5.21 -1.72
C THR A 100 -5.32 -5.79 -0.95
N TYR A 101 -5.64 -5.18 0.18
CA TYR A 101 -6.87 -5.42 0.91
C TYR A 101 -7.27 -4.14 1.64
N ARG A 102 -8.54 -3.77 1.51
CA ARG A 102 -9.09 -2.55 2.09
C ARG A 102 -10.49 -2.83 2.64
N ALA A 103 -10.71 -2.53 3.91
CA ALA A 103 -12.00 -2.76 4.56
C ALA A 103 -12.25 -1.73 5.66
N ARG A 104 -13.51 -1.36 5.88
CA ARG A 104 -13.91 -0.38 6.90
C ARG A 104 -14.74 -1.08 7.97
N GLU A 105 -14.64 -0.61 9.22
CA GLU A 105 -15.47 -1.09 10.34
C GLU A 105 -15.36 -2.62 10.57
N GLU A 106 -14.16 -3.17 10.32
CA GLU A 106 -13.87 -4.59 10.49
C GLU A 106 -12.86 -4.81 11.62
N SER A 107 -12.84 -6.03 12.15
CA SER A 107 -11.96 -6.39 13.27
C SER A 107 -10.59 -6.91 12.81
N SER A 108 -9.59 -6.82 13.69
CA SER A 108 -8.22 -7.30 13.44
C SER A 108 -8.16 -8.77 13.04
N VAL A 109 -9.05 -9.63 13.56
CA VAL A 109 -9.14 -11.04 13.17
C VAL A 109 -9.57 -11.23 11.71
N ILE A 110 -10.49 -10.40 11.22
CA ILE A 110 -10.97 -10.45 9.82
C ILE A 110 -9.87 -9.96 8.88
N HIS A 111 -9.24 -8.84 9.22
CA HIS A 111 -8.09 -8.32 8.47
C HIS A 111 -6.96 -9.34 8.38
N ALA A 112 -6.56 -9.94 9.51
CA ALA A 112 -5.54 -10.98 9.52
C ALA A 112 -5.94 -12.21 8.70
N ALA A 113 -7.20 -12.63 8.75
CA ALA A 113 -7.71 -13.73 7.94
C ALA A 113 -7.62 -13.46 6.42
N ALA A 114 -7.79 -12.20 6.00
CA ALA A 114 -7.65 -11.80 4.60
C ALA A 114 -6.18 -11.73 4.13
N ILE A 115 -5.25 -11.36 5.03
CA ILE A 115 -3.83 -11.13 4.70
C ILE A 115 -2.99 -12.43 4.78
N ARG A 116 -3.25 -13.32 5.75
CA ARG A 116 -2.47 -14.57 5.91
C ARG A 116 -2.35 -15.43 4.64
N PRO A 117 -3.38 -15.55 3.78
CA PRO A 117 -3.28 -16.31 2.54
C PRO A 117 -2.26 -15.75 1.54
N TRP A 118 -1.82 -14.49 1.67
CA TRP A 118 -0.86 -13.89 0.75
C TRP A 118 0.50 -14.57 0.78
N GLY A 119 0.89 -15.16 1.90
CA GLY A 119 2.09 -15.97 2.01
C GLY A 119 2.48 -16.22 3.47
N LYS A 120 3.47 -17.10 3.65
CA LYS A 120 3.87 -17.57 4.98
C LYS A 120 4.89 -16.62 5.59
N LYS A 121 4.62 -16.16 6.82
CA LYS A 121 5.56 -15.35 7.62
C LYS A 121 6.11 -14.13 6.87
N ILE A 122 5.26 -13.48 6.08
CA ILE A 122 5.65 -12.22 5.43
C ILE A 122 5.66 -11.14 6.52
N PRO A 123 6.80 -10.46 6.75
CA PRO A 123 6.88 -9.39 7.72
C PRO A 123 5.86 -8.28 7.44
N CYS A 124 5.25 -7.71 8.47
CA CYS A 124 4.27 -6.65 8.35
C CYS A 124 4.82 -5.37 8.98
N ALA A 125 5.02 -4.33 8.17
CA ALA A 125 5.30 -2.96 8.59
C ALA A 125 4.00 -2.24 8.93
N TRP A 126 4.04 -1.38 9.95
CA TRP A 126 2.86 -0.72 10.51
C TRP A 126 3.19 0.69 11.03
N PRO A 127 2.24 1.63 11.05
CA PRO A 127 2.47 3.02 11.49
C PRO A 127 2.67 3.13 13.00
N HIS A 128 3.11 4.29 13.49
CA HIS A 128 3.23 4.56 14.93
C HIS A 128 1.91 4.30 15.71
N ASP A 129 0.77 4.38 15.03
CA ASP A 129 -0.55 4.12 15.62
C ASP A 129 -0.72 2.69 16.14
N GLY A 130 0.15 1.74 15.77
CA GLY A 130 0.11 0.39 16.35
C GLY A 130 0.36 0.32 17.86
N PHE A 131 0.95 1.36 18.45
CA PHE A 131 1.09 1.49 19.91
C PHE A 131 -0.20 1.95 20.61
N GLN A 132 -1.18 2.43 19.85
CA GLN A 132 -2.47 2.80 20.41
C GLN A 132 -3.16 1.54 20.95
N HIS A 133 -3.85 1.70 22.08
CA HIS A 133 -4.58 0.62 22.71
C HIS A 133 -6.02 0.65 22.20
N ASP A 134 -6.51 -0.51 21.76
CA ASP A 134 -7.93 -0.62 21.42
C ASP A 134 -8.78 -0.45 22.68
N LYS A 135 -9.92 0.24 22.54
CA LYS A 135 -10.82 0.55 23.65
C LYS A 135 -11.52 -0.70 24.20
N GLY A 136 -11.65 -1.77 23.40
CA GLY A 136 -12.28 -3.02 23.80
C GLY A 136 -11.31 -3.98 24.50
N SER A 137 -10.18 -4.29 23.86
CA SER A 137 -9.22 -5.28 24.36
C SER A 137 -8.21 -4.74 25.36
N GLY A 138 -7.92 -3.43 25.33
CA GLY A 138 -6.82 -2.83 26.08
C GLY A 138 -5.42 -3.27 25.63
N GLN A 139 -5.30 -4.00 24.52
CA GLN A 139 -4.02 -4.38 23.92
C GLN A 139 -3.61 -3.37 22.84
N GLN A 140 -2.31 -3.24 22.63
CA GLN A 140 -1.78 -2.50 21.49
C GLN A 140 -2.29 -3.10 20.18
N LEU A 141 -2.66 -2.25 19.21
CA LEU A 141 -3.16 -2.73 17.92
C LEU A 141 -2.20 -3.72 17.29
N ALA A 142 -0.90 -3.41 17.22
CA ALA A 142 0.09 -4.30 16.62
C ALA A 142 0.15 -5.68 17.29
N GLU A 143 -0.05 -5.76 18.60
CA GLU A 143 -0.09 -7.01 19.35
C GLU A 143 -1.31 -7.86 18.97
N GLN A 144 -2.48 -7.26 18.78
CA GLN A 144 -3.68 -7.99 18.35
C GLN A 144 -3.49 -8.64 16.97
N TYR A 145 -2.91 -7.93 16.00
CA TYR A 145 -2.63 -8.50 14.69
C TYR A 145 -1.57 -9.62 14.77
N ARG A 146 -0.60 -9.48 15.69
CA ARG A 146 0.40 -10.53 15.98
C ARG A 146 -0.26 -11.78 16.57
N ASP A 147 -1.17 -11.62 17.52
CA ASP A 147 -1.96 -12.70 18.12
C ASP A 147 -2.86 -13.40 17.10
N HIS A 148 -3.30 -12.69 16.06
CA HIS A 148 -4.02 -13.24 14.92
C HIS A 148 -3.11 -13.83 13.82
N GLY A 149 -1.80 -13.91 14.07
CA GLY A 149 -0.86 -14.66 13.23
C GLY A 149 -0.30 -13.89 12.04
N LEU A 150 -0.31 -12.55 12.08
CA LEU A 150 0.54 -11.74 11.19
C LEU A 150 1.95 -11.58 11.78
N GLU A 151 2.97 -11.61 10.93
CA GLU A 151 4.37 -11.44 11.33
C GLU A 151 4.69 -9.94 11.51
N MET A 152 4.07 -9.32 12.52
CA MET A 152 4.23 -7.90 12.82
C MET A 152 5.67 -7.59 13.23
N LEU A 153 6.30 -6.63 12.55
CA LEU A 153 7.62 -6.13 12.96
C LEU A 153 7.59 -5.62 14.41
N ASP A 154 8.72 -5.68 15.09
CA ASP A 154 8.82 -5.30 16.51
C ASP A 154 8.58 -3.80 16.70
N GLU A 155 9.03 -3.00 15.74
CA GLU A 155 8.96 -1.54 15.75
C GLU A 155 8.12 -1.00 14.60
N HIS A 156 7.52 0.17 14.84
CA HIS A 156 6.79 0.91 13.83
C HIS A 156 7.68 1.31 12.64
N ALA A 157 7.03 1.64 11.53
CA ALA A 157 7.69 1.95 10.29
C ALA A 157 8.53 3.24 10.40
N THR A 158 9.81 3.12 10.05
CA THR A 158 10.81 4.21 10.05
C THR A 158 11.71 4.14 8.82
N HIS A 159 12.22 5.30 8.39
CA HIS A 159 13.27 5.38 7.36
C HIS A 159 14.56 4.72 7.84
N GLU A 160 15.44 4.39 6.91
CA GLU A 160 16.71 3.70 7.22
C GLU A 160 17.61 4.50 8.18
N GLN A 161 17.63 5.83 8.05
CA GLN A 161 18.37 6.74 8.94
C GLN A 161 17.57 7.16 10.19
N GLY A 162 16.41 6.55 10.43
CA GLY A 162 15.48 6.92 11.48
C GLY A 162 14.44 7.98 11.06
N GLY A 163 13.47 8.21 11.94
CA GLY A 163 12.31 9.07 11.66
C GLY A 163 11.26 8.41 10.77
N ASN A 164 10.09 9.04 10.64
CA ASN A 164 8.92 8.49 9.93
C ASN A 164 8.23 9.52 9.02
N GLY A 165 8.99 10.51 8.53
CA GLY A 165 8.47 11.63 7.74
C GLY A 165 7.73 11.16 6.48
N VAL A 166 6.48 11.60 6.32
CA VAL A 166 5.59 11.20 5.21
C VAL A 166 6.14 11.62 3.85
N GLU A 167 6.60 12.87 3.74
CA GLU A 167 7.13 13.43 2.48
C GLU A 167 8.36 12.67 1.97
N ALA A 168 9.25 12.23 2.86
CA ALA A 168 10.41 11.42 2.48
C ALA A 168 10.01 10.08 1.85
N GLY A 169 9.00 9.40 2.43
CA GLY A 169 8.49 8.16 1.86
C GLY A 169 7.78 8.37 0.52
N ILE A 170 7.07 9.48 0.35
CA ILE A 170 6.44 9.85 -0.92
C ILE A 170 7.49 10.17 -1.99
N MET A 171 8.56 10.86 -1.64
CA MET A 171 9.67 11.14 -2.55
C MET A 171 10.34 9.84 -3.02
N GLU A 172 10.58 8.87 -2.13
CA GLU A 172 11.10 7.55 -2.53
C GLU A 172 10.15 6.82 -3.48
N MET A 173 8.84 6.80 -3.16
CA MET A 173 7.84 6.18 -4.04
C MET A 173 7.84 6.82 -5.42
N LEU A 174 7.83 8.15 -5.49
CA LEU A 174 7.84 8.90 -6.75
C LEU A 174 9.11 8.62 -7.56
N GLU A 175 10.28 8.60 -6.93
CA GLU A 175 11.55 8.27 -7.59
C GLU A 175 11.51 6.86 -8.19
N ARG A 176 10.99 5.88 -7.43
CA ARG A 176 10.83 4.51 -7.93
C ARG A 176 9.86 4.45 -9.11
N MET A 177 8.74 5.18 -9.08
CA MET A 177 7.81 5.25 -10.21
C MET A 177 8.48 5.86 -11.45
N GLN A 178 9.18 6.99 -11.30
CA GLN A 178 9.86 7.69 -12.39
C GLN A 178 10.98 6.85 -13.03
N THR A 179 11.67 6.05 -12.22
CA THR A 179 12.76 5.17 -12.67
C THR A 179 12.29 3.79 -13.09
N GLY A 180 10.97 3.51 -13.07
CA GLY A 180 10.41 2.21 -13.41
C GLY A 180 10.69 1.10 -12.39
N ARG A 181 11.11 1.46 -11.16
CA ARG A 181 11.41 0.57 -10.03
C ARG A 181 10.25 0.37 -9.06
N LEU A 182 9.08 0.96 -9.31
CA LEU A 182 7.83 0.61 -8.65
C LEU A 182 6.79 0.24 -9.71
N LYS A 183 6.28 -0.98 -9.62
CA LYS A 183 5.27 -1.56 -10.49
C LYS A 183 4.07 -2.04 -9.69
N VAL A 184 2.90 -2.01 -10.30
CA VAL A 184 1.63 -2.40 -9.66
C VAL A 184 0.91 -3.38 -10.59
N PHE A 185 0.43 -4.48 -10.03
CA PHE A 185 -0.36 -5.44 -10.79
C PHE A 185 -1.68 -4.82 -11.24
N ARG A 186 -1.98 -4.97 -12.53
CA ARG A 186 -3.11 -4.32 -13.22
C ARG A 186 -4.49 -4.58 -12.60
N HIS A 187 -4.68 -5.72 -11.95
CA HIS A 187 -5.95 -6.08 -11.34
C HIS A 187 -6.22 -5.38 -10.00
N LEU A 188 -5.26 -4.64 -9.45
CA LEU A 188 -5.36 -3.94 -8.16
C LEU A 188 -6.00 -2.54 -8.34
N GLU A 189 -7.25 -2.52 -8.79
CA GLU A 189 -7.98 -1.28 -9.11
C GLU A 189 -8.28 -0.43 -7.87
N ASP A 190 -8.37 -1.03 -6.68
CA ASP A 190 -8.52 -0.31 -5.42
C ASP A 190 -7.28 0.56 -5.12
N TRP A 191 -6.08 0.03 -5.34
CA TRP A 191 -4.83 0.78 -5.26
C TRP A 191 -4.78 1.90 -6.30
N MET A 192 -5.17 1.61 -7.55
CA MET A 192 -5.19 2.61 -8.63
C MET A 192 -6.20 3.71 -8.36
N SER A 193 -7.34 3.39 -7.76
CA SER A 193 -8.36 4.35 -7.37
C SER A 193 -7.83 5.35 -6.35
N GLU A 194 -7.11 4.89 -5.31
CA GLU A 194 -6.45 5.79 -4.36
C GLU A 194 -5.35 6.60 -5.03
N PHE A 195 -4.49 5.97 -5.85
CA PHE A 195 -3.43 6.65 -6.60
C PHE A 195 -3.95 7.82 -7.44
N ARG A 196 -5.07 7.65 -8.15
CA ARG A 196 -5.71 8.71 -8.97
C ARG A 196 -6.22 9.88 -8.14
N LEU A 197 -6.73 9.60 -6.94
CA LEU A 197 -7.33 10.58 -6.04
C LEU A 197 -6.30 11.23 -5.11
N TYR A 198 -5.11 10.67 -4.98
CA TYR A 198 -4.08 11.16 -4.07
C TYR A 198 -3.49 12.49 -4.54
N HIS A 199 -3.84 13.56 -3.83
CA HIS A 199 -3.55 14.93 -4.23
C HIS A 199 -3.10 15.78 -3.05
N ARG A 200 -2.51 16.93 -3.39
CA ARG A 200 -2.22 17.97 -2.40
C ARG A 200 -3.39 18.97 -2.36
N LYS A 201 -3.44 19.80 -1.33
CA LYS A 201 -4.22 21.03 -1.23
C LYS A 201 -3.35 22.07 -0.52
N ASP A 202 -3.12 23.21 -1.17
CA ASP A 202 -2.25 24.28 -0.62
C ASP A 202 -0.85 23.76 -0.22
N GLY A 203 -0.28 22.89 -1.07
CA GLY A 203 1.03 22.25 -0.87
C GLY A 203 1.05 21.07 0.11
N LYS A 204 -0.03 20.86 0.88
CA LYS A 204 -0.14 19.78 1.87
C LYS A 204 -0.86 18.57 1.30
N ILE A 205 -0.46 17.37 1.66
CA ILE A 205 -1.18 16.14 1.28
C ILE A 205 -2.58 16.14 1.91
N VAL A 206 -3.59 15.82 1.11
CA VAL A 206 -4.95 15.57 1.59
C VAL A 206 -5.04 14.11 2.05
N LYS A 207 -5.26 13.91 3.35
CA LYS A 207 -5.35 12.59 4.00
C LYS A 207 -6.76 12.01 3.87
N GLU A 208 -7.17 11.76 2.63
CA GLU A 208 -8.47 11.16 2.33
C GLU A 208 -8.28 10.05 1.32
N ARG A 209 -8.76 8.84 1.64
CA ARG A 209 -8.68 7.65 0.78
C ARG A 209 -7.24 7.36 0.34
N ASP A 210 -6.32 7.37 1.31
CA ASP A 210 -4.90 7.12 1.13
C ASP A 210 -4.41 5.93 1.97
N ASP A 211 -5.31 5.04 2.38
CA ASP A 211 -5.03 3.91 3.27
C ASP A 211 -4.04 2.91 2.61
N LEU A 212 -4.26 2.58 1.33
CA LEU A 212 -3.35 1.74 0.53
C LEU A 212 -2.09 2.51 0.12
N MET A 213 -2.17 3.83 -0.10
CA MET A 213 -0.97 4.65 -0.35
C MET A 213 -0.05 4.68 0.88
N SER A 214 -0.62 4.84 2.07
CA SER A 214 0.08 4.80 3.36
C SER A 214 0.66 3.41 3.62
N ALA A 215 -0.13 2.35 3.45
CA ALA A 215 0.35 0.98 3.55
C ALA A 215 1.52 0.69 2.60
N THR A 216 1.42 1.10 1.32
CA THR A 216 2.52 0.97 0.33
C THR A 216 3.77 1.69 0.80
N ARG A 217 3.63 2.93 1.29
CA ARG A 217 4.73 3.72 1.83
C ARG A 217 5.40 3.03 3.01
N TYR A 218 4.65 2.48 3.95
CA TYR A 218 5.22 1.75 5.09
C TYR A 218 5.98 0.49 4.65
N ALA A 219 5.44 -0.26 3.69
CA ALA A 219 6.11 -1.44 3.13
C ALA A 219 7.45 -1.07 2.48
N ILE A 220 7.48 -0.02 1.66
CA ILE A 220 8.70 0.45 0.98
C ILE A 220 9.70 0.99 1.99
N MET A 221 9.24 1.82 2.93
CA MET A 221 10.09 2.41 3.98
C MET A 221 10.76 1.32 4.84
N MET A 222 10.07 0.19 5.06
CA MET A 222 10.57 -0.95 5.84
C MET A 222 11.11 -2.11 5.00
N LYS A 223 11.31 -1.94 3.68
CA LYS A 223 11.77 -3.00 2.77
C LYS A 223 13.08 -3.68 3.19
N ARG A 224 13.90 -3.03 4.02
CA ARG A 224 15.11 -3.61 4.63
C ARG A 224 14.83 -4.85 5.50
N PHE A 225 13.61 -5.00 6.00
CA PHE A 225 13.14 -6.17 6.73
C PHE A 225 12.42 -7.20 5.86
N ALA A 226 12.25 -6.93 4.55
CA ALA A 226 11.63 -7.87 3.65
C ALA A 226 12.45 -9.17 3.59
N SER A 227 11.76 -10.31 3.53
CA SER A 227 12.39 -11.63 3.52
C SER A 227 11.81 -12.50 2.41
N PRO A 228 12.62 -13.36 1.76
CA PRO A 228 12.08 -14.36 0.85
C PRO A 228 11.14 -15.31 1.58
N GLU A 229 10.17 -15.87 0.87
CA GLU A 229 9.31 -16.88 1.48
C GLU A 229 10.14 -18.09 1.93
N PRO A 230 9.91 -18.64 3.14
CA PRO A 230 10.61 -19.83 3.60
C PRO A 230 10.40 -21.00 2.63
N THR A 231 11.49 -21.52 2.07
CA THR A 231 11.45 -22.63 1.09
C THR A 231 11.51 -24.03 1.72
N GLY A 232 11.56 -24.12 3.05
CA GLY A 232 11.67 -25.39 3.80
C GLY A 232 10.41 -25.78 4.60
N PRO A 233 10.35 -27.04 5.10
CA PRO A 233 9.30 -27.46 6.03
C PRO A 233 9.32 -26.57 7.29
N ILE A 234 8.13 -26.21 7.77
CA ILE A 234 7.98 -25.42 9.00
C ILE A 234 8.49 -26.29 10.14
N ASP A 235 9.65 -25.95 10.71
CA ASP A 235 10.12 -26.59 11.93
C ASP A 235 9.20 -26.17 13.09
N ARG A 236 8.18 -26.99 13.35
CA ARG A 236 7.19 -26.79 14.40
C ARG A 236 7.79 -26.90 15.81
N HIS A 237 9.08 -27.24 15.95
CA HIS A 237 9.71 -27.51 17.25
C HIS A 237 10.52 -26.35 17.84
N ARG A 238 10.69 -25.22 17.13
CA ARG A 238 11.50 -24.11 17.67
C ARG A 238 10.78 -23.31 18.77
N ALA A 239 9.45 -23.36 18.86
CA ALA A 239 8.66 -22.62 19.85
C ALA A 239 8.72 -23.18 21.28
N VAL A 240 9.32 -24.36 21.51
CA VAL A 240 9.34 -25.02 22.82
C VAL A 240 10.66 -24.81 23.58
N ARG A 241 11.72 -24.34 22.92
CA ARG A 241 13.06 -24.26 23.53
C ARG A 241 13.31 -23.01 24.39
N ASP A 242 12.51 -21.94 24.24
CA ASP A 242 12.74 -20.65 24.92
C ASP A 242 11.79 -20.35 26.09
N ARG A 243 11.02 -21.34 26.60
CA ARG A 243 10.33 -21.14 27.89
C ARG A 243 11.36 -21.25 29.02
N PRO A 244 11.50 -20.25 29.91
CA PRO A 244 12.28 -20.43 31.12
C PRO A 244 11.63 -21.56 31.92
N ARG A 245 12.41 -22.57 32.32
CA ARG A 245 11.94 -23.59 33.25
C ARG A 245 11.62 -22.87 34.57
N GLY A 246 10.33 -22.77 34.88
CA GLY A 246 9.86 -22.22 36.15
C GLY A 246 10.57 -22.87 37.32
N SER A 247 11.06 -22.02 38.22
CA SER A 247 11.62 -22.39 39.52
C SER A 247 10.67 -23.32 40.26
N ALA A 248 11.15 -24.52 40.57
CA ALA A 248 10.46 -25.45 41.44
C ALA A 248 10.29 -24.83 42.82
N TRP A 249 9.08 -24.94 43.35
CA TRP A 249 8.72 -24.69 44.73
C TRP A 249 9.60 -25.55 45.65
N THR A 250 10.20 -24.93 46.66
CA THR A 250 10.73 -25.63 47.85
C THR A 250 9.94 -25.22 49.07
N ALA A 251 9.66 -26.25 49.87
CA ALA A 251 8.85 -26.35 51.09
C ALA A 251 8.93 -25.19 52.09
#